data_AF-A0A536JRX6-F1
#
_entry.id   AF-A0A536JRX6-F1
#
_cell.length_a   1.000
_cell.length_b   1.000
_cell.length_c   1.000
_cell.angle_alpha   90.00
_cell.angle_beta   90.00
_cell.angle_gamma   90.00
#
_symmetry.space_group_name_H-M   'P 1'
#
loop_
_entity.id
_entity.type
_entity.pdbx_description
1 polymer ?
#
loop_
_entity_poly.entity_id
_entity_poly.type
_entity_poly.pdbx_seq_one_letter_code
_entity_poly.pdbx_strand_id
1 'polypeptide(L)'
;MCHQIPIADRLEREPLTLPLAELLLTKLQIVKLTERDQRDIYNLIYHHPVTDGDSSGIEGDFIAQVCARDWGLWRTAKSTIEHCQANIGSYGLDGESVGLIEERLALLRKGIENEPKSGRWRLRNRVGDRVRWYAEPEENAESD
;
A
#
# COMPACT_ATOMS: atom_id res chain seq x y z
N MET A 1 -7.30 11.83 2.44
CA MET A 1 -6.26 10.78 2.42
C MET A 1 -5.43 10.87 3.69
N CYS A 2 -5.02 9.76 4.27
CA CYS A 2 -4.31 9.73 5.56
C CYS A 2 -2.86 10.19 5.42
N HIS A 3 -2.25 9.94 4.25
CA HIS A 3 -0.86 10.22 3.92
C HIS A 3 -0.76 10.86 2.53
N GLN A 4 0.30 11.62 2.30
CA GLN A 4 0.55 12.26 1.01
C GLN A 4 1.24 11.27 0.06
N ILE A 5 0.61 10.95 -1.07
CA ILE A 5 1.22 10.18 -2.16
C ILE A 5 1.62 11.17 -3.25
N PRO A 6 2.87 11.15 -3.74
CA PRO A 6 3.36 12.09 -4.75
C PRO A 6 2.86 11.72 -6.17
N ILE A 7 1.54 11.68 -6.35
CA ILE A 7 0.89 11.29 -7.61
C ILE A 7 1.24 12.28 -8.73
N ALA A 8 1.23 13.58 -8.41
CA ALA A 8 1.43 14.66 -9.39
C ALA A 8 2.78 14.54 -10.13
N ASP A 9 3.81 14.06 -9.45
CA ASP A 9 5.16 13.94 -9.99
C ASP A 9 5.30 12.80 -11.01
N ARG A 10 4.29 11.93 -11.13
CA ARG A 10 4.34 10.69 -11.92
C ARG A 10 3.16 10.50 -12.86
N LEU A 11 2.34 11.54 -13.08
CA LEU A 11 1.18 11.48 -13.99
C LEU A 11 1.55 11.13 -15.43
N GLU A 12 2.76 11.44 -15.87
CA GLU A 12 3.22 11.16 -17.24
C GLU A 12 3.62 9.69 -17.49
N ARG A 13 3.68 8.86 -16.43
CA ARG A 13 4.08 7.45 -16.53
C ARG A 13 3.06 6.58 -17.26
N GLU A 14 1.79 6.94 -17.19
CA GLU A 14 0.68 6.21 -17.81
C GLU A 14 -0.22 7.19 -18.59
N PRO A 15 -0.59 6.88 -19.85
CA PRO A 15 -1.27 7.85 -20.71
C PRO A 15 -2.74 8.08 -20.33
N LEU A 16 -3.36 7.15 -19.60
CA LEU A 16 -4.82 7.12 -19.40
C LEU A 16 -5.26 7.00 -17.94
N THR A 17 -4.35 6.63 -17.02
CA THR A 17 -4.69 6.32 -15.62
C THR A 17 -3.53 6.67 -14.71
N LEU A 18 -3.74 6.56 -13.39
CA LEU A 18 -2.65 6.57 -12.43
C LEU A 18 -1.76 5.34 -12.63
N PRO A 19 -0.43 5.46 -12.40
CA PRO A 19 0.42 4.29 -12.41
C PRO A 19 0.06 3.34 -11.26
N LEU A 20 0.29 2.05 -11.48
CA LEU A 20 -0.19 0.98 -10.60
C LEU A 20 0.33 1.12 -9.17
N ALA A 21 1.55 1.62 -8.99
CA ALA A 21 2.15 1.81 -7.68
C ALA A 21 1.42 2.88 -6.85
N GLU A 22 1.08 4.01 -7.46
CA GLU A 22 0.27 5.07 -6.87
C GLU A 22 -1.12 4.56 -6.53
N LEU A 23 -1.76 3.87 -7.48
CA LEU A 23 -3.10 3.30 -7.28
C LEU A 23 -3.09 2.33 -6.09
N LEU A 24 -2.12 1.43 -6.01
CA LEU A 24 -1.97 0.53 -4.87
C LEU A 24 -1.69 1.28 -3.57
N LEU A 25 -0.81 2.30 -3.58
CA LEU A 25 -0.53 3.13 -2.40
C LEU A 25 -1.80 3.79 -1.85
N THR A 26 -2.76 4.20 -2.70
CA THR A 26 -4.04 4.73 -2.23
C THR A 26 -4.84 3.73 -1.40
N LYS A 27 -4.72 2.44 -1.71
CA LYS A 27 -5.37 1.35 -0.96
C LYS A 27 -4.58 0.97 0.28
N LEU A 28 -3.26 0.92 0.18
CA LEU A 28 -2.38 0.57 1.30
C LEU A 28 -2.43 1.60 2.44
N GLN A 29 -2.80 2.86 2.17
CA GLN A 29 -2.93 3.90 3.19
C GLN A 29 -4.27 3.91 3.94
N ILE A 30 -5.18 2.97 3.67
CA ILE A 30 -6.50 2.90 4.33
C ILE A 30 -6.34 2.33 5.74
N VAL A 31 -6.56 3.17 6.75
CA VAL A 31 -6.40 2.80 8.17
C VAL A 31 -7.52 1.89 8.66
N LYS A 32 -8.77 2.19 8.26
CA LYS A 32 -9.95 1.35 8.55
C LYS A 32 -10.25 0.52 7.31
N LEU A 33 -9.55 -0.60 7.16
CA LEU A 33 -9.63 -1.44 5.98
C LEU A 33 -10.99 -2.12 5.87
N THR A 34 -11.65 -2.01 4.71
CA THR A 34 -12.92 -2.71 4.43
C THR A 34 -12.70 -3.95 3.54
N GLU A 35 -13.70 -4.83 3.45
CA GLU A 35 -13.66 -5.98 2.54
C GLU A 35 -13.49 -5.55 1.07
N ARG A 36 -14.15 -4.47 0.65
CA ARG A 36 -14.01 -3.93 -0.70
C ARG A 36 -12.57 -3.47 -0.98
N ASP A 37 -11.93 -2.83 0.00
CA ASP A 37 -10.54 -2.39 -0.15
C ASP A 37 -9.58 -3.59 -0.26
N GLN A 38 -9.82 -4.66 0.49
CA GLN A 38 -9.07 -5.91 0.36
C GLN A 38 -9.21 -6.51 -1.04
N ARG A 39 -10.44 -6.58 -1.57
CA ARG A 39 -10.69 -7.07 -2.93
C ARG A 39 -9.96 -6.24 -3.98
N ASP A 40 -9.94 -4.91 -3.83
CA ASP A 40 -9.19 -4.04 -4.74
C ASP A 40 -7.68 -4.31 -4.68
N ILE A 41 -7.12 -4.52 -3.49
CA ILE A 41 -5.71 -4.89 -3.31
C ILE A 41 -5.42 -6.24 -3.96
N TYR A 42 -6.26 -7.25 -3.72
CA TYR A 42 -6.09 -8.58 -4.30
C TYR A 42 -6.17 -8.54 -5.82
N ASN A 43 -7.12 -7.81 -6.40
CA ASN A 43 -7.24 -7.66 -7.85
C ASN A 43 -5.98 -7.03 -8.46
N LEU A 44 -5.47 -5.95 -7.87
CA LEU A 44 -4.23 -5.32 -8.34
C LEU A 44 -3.05 -6.28 -8.27
N ILE A 45 -2.86 -6.93 -7.12
CA ILE A 45 -1.73 -7.84 -6.87
C ILE A 45 -1.83 -9.11 -7.72
N TYR A 46 -3.03 -9.63 -7.98
CA TYR A 46 -3.24 -10.82 -8.78
C TYR A 46 -2.95 -10.57 -10.26
N HIS A 47 -3.44 -9.46 -10.81
CA HIS A 47 -3.30 -9.16 -12.24
C HIS A 47 -1.95 -8.55 -12.62
N HIS A 48 -1.27 -7.89 -11.68
CA HIS A 48 -0.02 -7.19 -11.96
C HIS A 48 1.12 -7.69 -11.08
N PRO A 49 2.27 -8.08 -11.66
CA PRO A 49 3.44 -8.48 -10.88
C PRO A 49 3.99 -7.29 -10.09
N VAL A 50 4.62 -7.57 -8.94
CA VAL A 50 5.42 -6.58 -8.21
C VAL A 50 6.82 -6.60 -8.81
N THR A 51 7.30 -5.45 -9.27
CA THR A 51 8.54 -5.30 -10.04
C THR A 51 9.50 -4.33 -9.35
N ASP A 52 10.79 -4.46 -9.65
CA ASP A 52 11.83 -3.54 -9.18
C ASP A 52 12.28 -2.66 -10.36
N GLY A 53 11.70 -1.46 -10.46
CA GLY A 53 12.15 -0.43 -11.40
C GLY A 53 11.77 -0.61 -12.87
N ASP A 54 11.06 -1.68 -13.24
CA ASP A 54 10.41 -1.80 -14.55
C ASP A 54 8.95 -1.31 -14.48
N SER A 55 8.47 -0.70 -15.57
CA SER A 55 7.08 -0.20 -15.67
C SER A 55 6.10 -1.28 -16.16
N SER A 56 6.47 -2.57 -16.10
CA SER A 56 5.60 -3.66 -16.58
C SER A 56 4.59 -4.13 -15.54
N GLY A 57 4.69 -3.62 -14.30
CA GLY A 57 3.82 -3.97 -13.20
C GLY A 57 3.77 -2.91 -12.10
N ILE A 58 3.55 -3.38 -10.88
CA ILE A 58 3.54 -2.54 -9.68
C ILE A 58 5.00 -2.30 -9.25
N GLU A 59 5.48 -1.07 -9.44
CA GLU A 59 6.82 -0.63 -9.01
C GLU A 59 6.96 -0.68 -7.47
N GLY A 60 7.41 -1.83 -6.96
CA GLY A 60 7.54 -2.11 -5.54
C GLY A 60 8.66 -1.29 -4.88
N ASP A 61 9.71 -0.99 -5.64
CA ASP A 61 10.81 -0.12 -5.23
C ASP A 61 10.32 1.31 -4.96
N PHE A 62 9.45 1.85 -5.81
CA PHE A 62 8.83 3.16 -5.59
C PHE A 62 7.98 3.15 -4.31
N ILE A 63 7.12 2.14 -4.13
CA ILE A 63 6.30 1.99 -2.92
C ILE A 63 7.19 1.94 -1.67
N ALA A 64 8.26 1.15 -1.72
CA ALA A 64 9.21 1.01 -0.64
C ALA A 64 9.88 2.34 -0.28
N GLN A 65 10.33 3.11 -1.29
CA GLN A 65 10.94 4.42 -1.10
C GLN A 65 9.97 5.44 -0.48
N VAL A 66 8.70 5.46 -0.89
CA VAL A 66 7.69 6.36 -0.31
C VAL A 66 7.45 5.99 1.16
N CYS A 67 7.27 4.70 1.46
CA CYS A 67 7.14 4.19 2.84
C CYS A 67 8.39 4.46 3.71
N ALA A 68 9.59 4.42 3.13
CA ALA A 68 10.84 4.68 3.86
C ALA A 68 11.02 6.15 4.28
N ARG A 69 10.29 7.07 3.64
CA ARG A 69 10.27 8.50 3.96
C ARG A 69 9.16 8.86 4.96
N ASP A 70 8.06 8.09 4.97
CA ASP A 70 6.92 8.32 5.85
C ASP A 70 6.61 7.12 6.75
N TRP A 71 6.87 7.29 8.06
CA TRP A 71 6.61 6.25 9.06
C TRP A 71 5.12 5.93 9.22
N GLY A 72 4.25 6.93 9.12
CA GLY A 72 2.81 6.71 9.27
C GLY A 72 2.27 5.90 8.11
N LEU A 73 2.69 6.23 6.89
CA LEU A 73 2.31 5.46 5.70
C LEU A 73 2.85 4.04 5.76
N TRP A 74 4.14 3.87 6.11
CA TRP A 74 4.72 2.55 6.33
C TRP A 74 3.93 1.73 7.34
N ARG A 75 3.56 2.33 8.47
CA ARG A 75 2.82 1.65 9.54
C ARG A 75 1.46 1.15 9.07
N THR A 76 0.74 2.00 8.32
CA THR A 76 -0.57 1.64 7.75
C THR A 76 -0.42 0.59 6.65
N ALA A 77 0.47 0.80 5.68
CA ALA A 77 0.69 -0.14 4.58
C ALA A 77 1.08 -1.54 5.06
N LYS A 78 1.98 -1.62 6.05
CA LYS A 78 2.36 -2.88 6.69
C LYS A 78 1.16 -3.59 7.31
N SER A 79 0.36 -2.86 8.09
CA SER A 79 -0.84 -3.42 8.73
C SER A 79 -1.88 -3.88 7.71
N THR A 80 -2.05 -3.14 6.62
CA THR A 80 -2.97 -3.49 5.54
C THR A 80 -2.52 -4.76 4.81
N ILE A 81 -1.24 -4.88 4.47
CA ILE A 81 -0.71 -6.10 3.83
C ILE A 81 -0.86 -7.31 4.76
N GLU A 82 -0.52 -7.16 6.04
CA GLU A 82 -0.68 -8.24 7.03
C GLU A 82 -2.15 -8.68 7.16
N HIS A 83 -3.08 -7.73 7.16
CA HIS A 83 -4.51 -8.02 7.19
C HIS A 83 -4.98 -8.74 5.92
N CYS A 84 -4.50 -8.32 4.75
CA CYS A 84 -4.76 -8.98 3.49
C CYS A 84 -4.26 -10.43 3.48
N GLN A 85 -3.01 -10.66 3.91
CA GLN A 85 -2.44 -12.00 4.01
C GLN A 85 -3.21 -12.90 5.00
N ALA A 86 -3.68 -12.34 6.11
CA ALA A 86 -4.46 -13.11 7.09
C ALA A 86 -5.87 -13.50 6.61
N ASN A 87 -6.44 -12.77 5.64
CA ASN A 87 -7.85 -12.94 5.23
C ASN A 87 -8.03 -13.55 3.84
N ILE A 88 -7.01 -13.65 3.00
CA ILE A 88 -7.16 -14.13 1.61
C ILE A 88 -7.85 -15.49 1.51
N GLY A 89 -7.61 -16.39 2.48
CA GLY A 89 -8.24 -17.71 2.53
C GLY A 89 -9.77 -17.72 2.70
N SER A 90 -10.39 -16.60 3.10
CA SER A 90 -11.85 -16.50 3.25
C SER A 90 -12.60 -16.17 1.96
N TYR A 91 -11.88 -15.84 0.87
CA TYR A 91 -12.48 -15.37 -0.38
C TYR A 91 -12.84 -16.48 -1.39
N GLY A 92 -12.63 -17.75 -1.04
CA GLY A 92 -13.03 -18.89 -1.87
C GLY A 92 -12.30 -19.00 -3.21
N LEU A 93 -11.10 -18.43 -3.32
CA LEU A 93 -10.22 -18.55 -4.48
C LEU A 93 -9.56 -19.93 -4.52
N ASP A 94 -9.14 -20.38 -5.71
CA ASP A 94 -8.34 -21.59 -5.84
C ASP A 94 -6.93 -21.42 -5.23
N GLY A 95 -6.28 -22.53 -4.92
CA GLY A 95 -4.98 -22.51 -4.23
C GLY A 95 -3.84 -21.87 -5.03
N GLU A 96 -3.89 -21.90 -6.36
CA GLU A 96 -2.88 -21.25 -7.21
C GLU A 96 -3.03 -19.73 -7.12
N SER A 97 -4.27 -19.24 -7.22
CA SER A 97 -4.58 -17.81 -7.08
C SER A 97 -4.22 -17.27 -5.70
N VAL A 98 -4.53 -18.01 -4.62
CA VAL A 98 -4.13 -17.65 -3.25
C VAL A 98 -2.60 -17.58 -3.14
N GLY A 99 -1.90 -18.62 -3.60
CA GLY A 99 -0.44 -18.69 -3.53
C GLY A 99 0.25 -17.53 -4.26
N LEU A 100 -0.24 -17.18 -5.46
CA LEU A 100 0.29 -16.05 -6.24
C LEU A 100 0.12 -14.71 -5.52
N ILE A 101 -1.05 -14.47 -4.92
CA ILE A 101 -1.32 -13.24 -4.17
C ILE A 101 -0.44 -13.16 -2.93
N GLU A 102 -0.33 -14.25 -2.17
CA GLU A 102 0.51 -14.32 -0.98
C GLU A 102 1.98 -14.06 -1.30
N GLU A 103 2.51 -14.68 -2.36
CA GLU A 103 3.87 -14.48 -2.83
C GLU A 103 4.16 -13.01 -3.15
N ARG A 104 3.29 -12.37 -3.94
CA ARG A 104 3.48 -10.98 -4.36
C ARG A 104 3.31 -9.99 -3.21
N LEU A 105 2.35 -10.22 -2.31
CA LEU A 105 2.22 -9.42 -1.08
C LEU A 105 3.46 -9.57 -0.19
N ALA A 106 4.02 -10.79 -0.09
CA ALA A 106 5.25 -11.03 0.67
C ALA A 106 6.46 -10.34 0.04
N LEU A 107 6.59 -10.37 -1.29
CA LEU A 107 7.63 -9.66 -2.03
C LEU A 107 7.54 -8.14 -1.78
N LEU A 108 6.35 -7.55 -1.93
CA LEU A 108 6.11 -6.13 -1.68
C LEU A 108 6.46 -5.75 -0.24
N ARG A 109 5.97 -6.51 0.75
CA ARG A 109 6.27 -6.27 2.17
C ARG A 109 7.77 -6.36 2.44
N LYS A 110 8.46 -7.34 1.86
CA LYS A 110 9.91 -7.49 2.00
C LYS A 110 10.67 -6.28 1.44
N GLY A 111 10.29 -5.79 0.27
CA GLY A 111 10.85 -4.56 -0.32
C GLY A 111 10.66 -3.35 0.60
N ILE A 112 9.43 -3.13 1.08
CA ILE A 112 9.10 -2.05 2.01
C ILE A 112 9.93 -2.11 3.30
N GLU A 113 10.08 -3.29 3.91
CA GLU A 113 10.84 -3.44 5.15
C GLU A 113 12.35 -3.21 4.94
N ASN A 114 12.91 -3.69 3.82
CA ASN A 114 14.35 -3.61 3.53
C ASN A 114 14.84 -2.23 3.08
N GLU A 115 13.96 -1.38 2.56
CA GLU A 115 14.35 -0.06 2.06
C GLU A 115 14.97 0.83 3.16
N PRO A 116 16.13 1.47 2.95
CA PRO A 116 16.78 2.33 3.95
C PRO A 116 15.89 3.48 4.46
N LYS A 117 15.59 3.48 5.76
CA LYS A 117 14.66 4.44 6.36
C LYS A 117 15.30 5.82 6.60
N SER A 118 14.56 6.87 6.25
CA SER A 118 14.98 8.26 6.45
C SER A 118 15.21 8.59 7.94
N GLY A 119 15.96 9.67 8.21
CA GLY A 119 16.18 10.15 9.59
C GLY A 119 14.89 10.51 10.31
N ARG A 120 13.98 11.22 9.62
CA ARG A 120 12.64 11.58 10.12
C ARG A 120 11.82 10.33 10.45
N TRP A 121 11.84 9.32 9.57
CA TRP A 121 11.19 8.03 9.81
C TRP A 121 11.71 7.38 11.09
N ARG A 122 13.04 7.30 11.25
CA ARG A 122 13.67 6.67 12.43
C ARG A 122 13.34 7.39 13.74
N LEU A 123 13.30 8.72 13.71
CA LEU A 123 12.86 9.51 14.86
C LEU A 123 11.39 9.21 15.20
N ARG A 124 10.51 9.23 14.19
CA ARG A 124 9.08 8.93 14.37
C ARG A 124 8.83 7.50 14.87
N ASN A 125 9.66 6.54 14.47
CA ASN A 125 9.58 5.16 14.93
C ASN A 125 9.83 5.01 16.44
N ARG A 126 10.69 5.85 17.04
CA ARG A 126 10.90 5.84 18.50
C ARG A 126 9.68 6.33 19.27
N VAL A 127 8.89 7.22 18.67
CA VAL A 127 7.60 7.67 19.24
C VAL A 127 6.57 6.55 19.15
N GLY A 128 6.56 5.81 18.03
CA GLY A 128 5.69 4.67 17.81
C GLY A 128 4.21 5.03 17.78
N ASP A 129 3.35 4.06 18.06
CA ASP A 129 1.89 4.20 17.96
C ASP A 129 1.29 5.11 19.08
N ARG A 130 2.11 5.65 19.99
CA ARG A 130 1.69 6.53 21.11
C ARG A 130 1.07 7.85 20.66
N VAL A 131 1.44 8.31 19.47
CA VAL A 131 0.87 9.51 18.85
C VAL A 131 0.14 9.07 17.59
N ARG A 132 -1.08 9.56 17.39
CA ARG A 132 -1.86 9.31 16.17
C ARG A 132 -1.04 9.71 14.94
N TRP A 133 -1.05 8.87 13.90
CA TRP A 133 -0.22 9.05 12.70
C TRP A 133 -1.02 9.22 11.42
N TYR A 134 -2.35 9.25 11.50
CA TYR A 134 -3.24 9.42 10.37
C TYR A 134 -4.26 10.52 10.66
N ALA A 135 -4.69 11.22 9.61
CA ALA A 135 -5.89 12.04 9.63
C ALA A 135 -7.11 11.16 9.36
N GLU A 136 -8.21 11.41 10.06
CA GLU A 136 -9.50 10.83 9.65
C GLU A 136 -9.95 11.54 8.36
N PRO A 137 -10.46 10.83 7.35
CA PRO A 137 -11.11 11.47 6.21
C PRO A 137 -12.23 12.37 6.71
N GLU A 138 -12.42 13.54 6.09
CA GLU A 138 -13.63 14.33 6.30
C GLU A 138 -14.83 13.44 5.95
N GLU A 139 -15.67 13.10 6.93
CA GLU A 139 -16.99 12.56 6.63
C GLU A 139 -17.69 13.66 5.84
N ASN A 140 -18.09 13.35 4.60
CA ASN A 140 -18.94 14.26 3.84
C ASN A 140 -20.10 14.63 4.77
N ALA A 141 -20.18 15.89 5.17
CA ALA A 141 -21.40 16.41 5.76
C ALA A 141 -22.49 16.10 4.73
N GLU A 142 -23.33 15.12 5.05
CA GLU A 142 -24.53 14.84 4.27
C GLU A 142 -25.22 16.18 4.09
N SER A 143 -25.19 16.67 2.86
CA SER A 143 -25.94 17.85 2.49
C SER A 143 -27.40 17.39 2.47
N ASP A 144 -28.12 17.71 3.54
CA ASP A 144 -29.58 17.62 3.61
C ASP A 144 -30.23 18.34 2.41
#